data_AF-A0A1E5Q675-F1
#
_entry.id   AF-A0A1E5Q675-F1
#
_cell.length_a   1.000
_cell.length_b   1.000
_cell.length_c   1.000
_cell.angle_alpha   90.00
_cell.angle_beta   90.00
_cell.angle_gamma   90.00
#
_symmetry.space_group_name_H-M   'P 1'
#
loop_
_entity.id
_entity.type
_entity.pdbx_description
1 polymer ?
#
loop_
_entity_poly.entity_id
_entity_poly.type
_entity_poly.pdbx_seq_one_letter_code
_entity_poly.pdbx_strand_id
1 'polypeptide(L)'
;MRTYLEQVRDGKSGIHLADYRHTHDTLCCIDALVSPLSTILIEGALHGKPVMCFLPNDEKSARHFNLVAPLTHFDDMFSMPEIIVADGQSQLIPKLSELMEHVGDEAFQSQLKQKCSFFVEPFDSPYGDRLVAFLEMIITDFNSQLPMNSVRYE
;
A
#
# COMPACT_ATOMS: atom_id res chain seq x y z
N MET A 1 -2.81 -16.01 6.74
CA MET A 1 -4.00 -16.32 5.88
C MET A 1 -4.74 -17.61 6.22
N ARG A 2 -4.08 -18.74 6.51
CA ARG A 2 -4.74 -20.04 6.80
C ARG A 2 -5.88 -19.94 7.83
N THR A 3 -5.61 -19.33 8.98
CA THR A 3 -6.59 -19.16 10.06
C THR A 3 -7.85 -18.42 9.61
N TYR A 4 -7.70 -17.39 8.77
CA TYR A 4 -8.83 -16.67 8.19
C TYR A 4 -9.64 -17.57 7.25
N LEU A 5 -8.99 -18.30 6.34
CA LEU A 5 -9.67 -19.23 5.42
C LEU A 5 -10.40 -20.35 6.18
N GLU A 6 -9.81 -20.87 7.26
CA GLU A 6 -10.44 -21.85 8.14
C GLU A 6 -11.68 -21.27 8.86
N GLN A 7 -11.62 -20.01 9.30
CA GLN A 7 -12.76 -19.33 9.93
C GLN A 7 -13.91 -19.04 8.94
N VAL A 8 -13.58 -18.66 7.70
CA VAL A 8 -14.58 -18.51 6.61
C VAL A 8 -15.25 -19.84 6.32
N ARG A 9 -14.47 -20.92 6.19
CA ARG A 9 -15.00 -22.28 6.04
C ARG A 9 -15.96 -22.65 7.18
N ASP A 10 -15.63 -22.25 8.40
CA ASP A 10 -16.42 -22.53 9.61
C ASP A 10 -17.61 -21.54 9.79
N GLY A 11 -17.89 -20.68 8.81
CA GLY A 11 -19.06 -19.79 8.80
C GLY A 11 -18.96 -18.59 9.75
N LYS A 12 -17.77 -18.24 10.23
CA LYS A 12 -17.57 -17.08 11.11
C LYS A 12 -17.58 -15.79 10.28
N SER A 13 -18.47 -14.86 10.62
CA SER A 13 -18.76 -13.62 9.87
C SER A 13 -18.29 -12.34 10.59
N GLY A 14 -17.37 -12.45 11.54
CA GLY A 14 -16.81 -11.30 12.25
C GLY A 14 -15.96 -10.40 11.34
N ILE A 15 -15.76 -9.15 11.77
CA ILE A 15 -14.78 -8.27 11.12
C ILE A 15 -13.38 -8.83 11.39
N HIS A 16 -12.71 -9.28 10.33
CA HIS A 16 -11.33 -9.74 10.39
C HIS A 16 -10.43 -8.66 9.80
N LEU A 17 -9.71 -7.96 10.66
CA LEU A 17 -8.59 -7.12 10.24
C LEU A 17 -7.43 -8.08 9.94
N ALA A 18 -7.13 -8.28 8.66
CA ALA A 18 -6.00 -9.10 8.27
C ALA A 18 -4.70 -8.46 8.81
N ASP A 19 -3.87 -9.28 9.46
CA ASP A 19 -2.53 -8.86 9.84
C ASP A 19 -1.75 -8.43 8.59
N TYR A 20 -1.16 -7.23 8.63
CA TYR A 20 -0.38 -6.67 7.53
C TYR A 20 0.78 -7.58 7.10
N ARG A 21 1.35 -8.36 8.02
CA ARG A 21 2.39 -9.35 7.71
C ARG A 21 1.92 -10.35 6.64
N HIS A 22 0.64 -10.70 6.64
CA HIS A 22 0.09 -11.56 5.60
C HIS A 22 0.09 -10.90 4.22
N THR A 23 -0.10 -9.58 4.14
CA THR A 23 0.00 -8.84 2.89
C THR A 23 1.44 -8.88 2.39
N HIS A 24 2.41 -8.58 3.24
CA HIS A 24 3.83 -8.67 2.91
C HIS A 24 4.22 -10.07 2.41
N ASP A 25 3.84 -11.12 3.14
CA ASP A 25 4.11 -12.51 2.77
C ASP A 25 3.47 -12.86 1.41
N THR A 26 2.24 -12.39 1.17
CA THR A 26 1.55 -12.60 -0.10
C THR A 26 2.28 -11.89 -1.22
N LEU A 27 2.61 -10.61 -1.05
CA LEU A 27 3.34 -9.81 -2.04
C LEU A 27 4.74 -10.36 -2.33
N CYS A 28 5.40 -11.00 -1.37
CA CYS A 28 6.66 -11.70 -1.61
C CYS A 28 6.50 -12.92 -2.55
N CYS A 29 5.36 -13.60 -2.47
CA CYS A 29 5.09 -14.87 -3.14
C CYS A 29 4.39 -14.75 -4.51
N ILE A 30 3.96 -13.56 -4.93
CA ILE A 30 3.35 -13.35 -6.26
C ILE A 30 4.38 -12.97 -7.32
N ASP A 31 4.05 -13.21 -8.58
CA ASP A 31 4.86 -12.78 -9.73
C ASP A 31 4.52 -11.35 -10.18
N ALA A 32 3.23 -11.01 -10.17
CA ALA A 32 2.71 -9.69 -10.54
C ALA A 32 1.42 -9.39 -9.76
N LEU A 33 1.08 -8.10 -9.65
CA LEU A 33 -0.10 -7.63 -8.93
C LEU A 33 -1.09 -6.95 -9.88
N VAL A 34 -2.35 -7.35 -9.82
CA VAL A 34 -3.45 -6.65 -10.47
C VAL A 34 -4.40 -6.16 -9.39
N SER A 35 -4.73 -4.88 -9.41
CA SER A 35 -5.69 -4.30 -8.47
C SER A 35 -6.47 -3.18 -9.13
N PRO A 36 -7.72 -2.91 -8.70
CA PRO A 36 -8.32 -1.60 -8.93
C PRO A 36 -7.51 -0.49 -8.25
N LEU A 37 -8.02 0.74 -8.33
CA LEU A 37 -7.36 1.90 -7.72
C LEU A 37 -7.18 1.71 -6.20
N SER A 38 -5.94 1.46 -5.76
CA SER A 38 -5.59 1.10 -4.38
C SER A 38 -4.10 1.35 -4.10
N THR A 39 -3.77 1.69 -2.86
CA THR A 39 -2.38 1.87 -2.40
C THR A 39 -1.56 0.58 -2.47
N ILE A 40 -2.21 -0.59 -2.53
CA ILE A 40 -1.56 -1.88 -2.67
C ILE A 40 -0.70 -1.97 -3.94
N LEU A 41 -1.02 -1.19 -4.98
CA LEU A 41 -0.21 -1.09 -6.20
C LEU A 41 1.20 -0.55 -5.88
N ILE A 42 1.29 0.47 -5.01
CA ILE A 42 2.56 1.03 -4.56
C ILE A 42 3.30 0.03 -3.68
N GLU A 43 2.59 -0.67 -2.79
CA GLU A 43 3.18 -1.70 -1.93
C GLU A 43 3.77 -2.86 -2.77
N GLY A 44 3.04 -3.36 -3.76
CA GLY A 44 3.54 -4.37 -4.71
C GLY A 44 4.75 -3.88 -5.50
N ALA A 45 4.72 -2.62 -5.95
CA ALA A 45 5.83 -2.00 -6.66
C ALA A 45 7.10 -1.86 -5.79
N LEU A 46 6.96 -1.54 -4.50
CA LEU A 46 8.07 -1.51 -3.54
C LEU A 46 8.68 -2.91 -3.31
N HIS A 47 7.87 -3.96 -3.42
CA HIS A 47 8.36 -5.34 -3.46
C HIS A 47 9.06 -5.69 -4.78
N GLY A 48 9.03 -4.82 -5.79
CA GLY A 48 9.55 -5.08 -7.13
C GLY A 48 8.64 -5.99 -7.94
N LYS A 49 7.35 -6.05 -7.62
CA LYS A 49 6.40 -6.80 -8.44
C LYS A 49 5.88 -5.86 -9.52
N PRO A 50 5.86 -6.26 -10.80
CA PRO A 50 5.11 -5.55 -11.82
C PRO A 50 3.66 -5.37 -11.35
N VAL A 51 3.13 -4.15 -11.50
CA VAL A 51 1.79 -3.81 -11.05
C VAL A 51 0.93 -3.28 -12.18
N MET A 52 -0.34 -3.68 -12.18
CA MET A 52 -1.36 -3.20 -13.11
C MET A 52 -2.57 -2.66 -12.36
N CYS A 53 -2.93 -1.41 -12.65
CA CYS A 53 -4.19 -0.82 -12.25
C CYS A 53 -5.28 -1.19 -13.27
N PHE A 54 -6.33 -1.87 -12.82
CA PHE A 54 -7.49 -2.18 -13.66
C PHE A 54 -8.67 -1.27 -13.29
N LEU A 55 -9.10 -0.46 -14.26
CA LEU A 55 -10.23 0.46 -14.11
C LEU A 55 -11.41 -0.03 -14.95
N PRO A 56 -12.43 -0.69 -14.38
CA PRO A 56 -13.58 -1.20 -15.13
C PRO A 56 -14.59 -0.09 -15.48
N ASN A 57 -14.12 1.01 -16.06
CA ASN A 57 -14.91 2.23 -16.30
C ASN A 57 -16.07 2.03 -17.29
N ASP A 58 -16.04 0.95 -18.07
CA ASP A 58 -17.08 0.53 -19.00
C ASP A 58 -18.26 -0.20 -18.32
N GLU A 59 -18.15 -0.57 -17.05
CA GLU A 59 -19.24 -1.17 -16.28
C GLU A 59 -20.16 -0.11 -15.65
N LYS A 60 -21.48 -0.27 -15.82
CA LYS A 60 -22.50 0.61 -15.20
C LYS A 60 -22.44 0.61 -13.66
N SER A 61 -21.90 -0.45 -13.05
CA SER A 61 -21.65 -0.61 -11.61
C SER A 61 -20.44 0.19 -11.11
N ALA A 62 -19.52 0.62 -11.98
CA ALA A 62 -18.26 1.24 -11.63
C ALA A 62 -18.34 2.75 -11.31
N ARG A 63 -19.53 3.27 -10.95
CA ARG A 63 -19.74 4.70 -10.63
C ARG A 63 -18.76 5.24 -9.58
N HIS A 64 -18.31 4.41 -8.65
CA HIS A 64 -17.31 4.80 -7.66
C HIS A 64 -15.92 5.06 -8.27
N PHE A 65 -15.50 4.31 -9.28
CA PHE A 65 -14.19 4.52 -9.93
C PHE A 65 -14.18 5.77 -10.81
N ASN A 66 -15.28 6.06 -11.50
CA ASN A 66 -15.45 7.30 -12.26
C ASN A 66 -15.39 8.58 -11.40
N LEU A 67 -15.60 8.45 -10.08
CA LEU A 67 -15.49 9.57 -9.12
C LEU A 67 -14.10 9.68 -8.49
N VAL A 68 -13.34 8.57 -8.42
CA VAL A 68 -12.06 8.48 -7.68
C VAL A 68 -10.85 8.52 -8.62
N ALA A 69 -10.96 7.98 -9.84
CA ALA A 69 -9.91 8.04 -10.86
C ALA A 69 -9.45 9.47 -11.23
N PRO A 70 -10.33 10.49 -11.30
CA PRO A 70 -9.90 11.87 -11.57
C PRO A 70 -9.40 12.61 -10.32
N LEU A 71 -9.20 11.93 -9.18
CA LEU A 71 -8.58 12.57 -8.02
C LEU A 71 -7.09 12.77 -8.30
N THR A 72 -6.64 14.03 -8.20
CA THR A 72 -5.27 14.48 -8.45
C THR A 72 -4.18 13.64 -7.75
N HIS A 73 -4.52 12.99 -6.64
CA HIS A 73 -3.60 12.13 -5.89
C HIS A 73 -3.11 10.90 -6.68
N PHE A 74 -3.77 10.53 -7.78
CA PHE A 74 -3.36 9.41 -8.63
C PHE A 74 -2.70 9.84 -9.95
N ASP A 75 -2.70 11.14 -10.27
CA ASP A 75 -2.12 11.65 -11.52
C ASP A 75 -0.63 11.30 -11.63
N ASP A 76 0.11 11.50 -10.54
CA ASP A 76 1.53 11.17 -10.47
C ASP A 76 1.76 9.66 -10.72
N MET A 77 0.90 8.81 -10.16
CA MET A 77 0.97 7.36 -10.35
C MET A 77 0.66 6.97 -11.79
N PHE A 78 -0.38 7.54 -12.40
CA PHE A 78 -0.75 7.27 -13.79
C PHE A 78 0.23 7.86 -14.81
N SER A 79 1.02 8.85 -14.40
CA SER A 79 2.09 9.41 -15.22
C SER A 79 3.33 8.52 -15.30
N MET A 80 3.44 7.50 -14.44
CA MET A 80 4.55 6.54 -14.43
C MET A 80 4.36 5.45 -15.49
N PRO A 81 5.24 5.35 -16.50
CA PRO A 81 5.16 4.29 -17.50
C PRO A 81 5.30 2.88 -16.92
N GLU A 82 5.93 2.74 -15.74
CA GLU A 82 6.14 1.47 -15.06
C GLU A 82 4.87 0.94 -14.38
N ILE A 83 3.82 1.75 -14.23
CA ILE A 83 2.52 1.32 -13.71
C ILE A 83 1.59 1.11 -14.90
N ILE A 84 1.29 -0.15 -15.19
CA ILE A 84 0.42 -0.50 -16.31
C ILE A 84 -1.01 -0.15 -15.94
N VAL A 85 -1.70 0.57 -16.82
CA VAL A 85 -3.13 0.88 -16.64
C VAL A 85 -3.94 0.17 -17.71
N ALA A 86 -4.91 -0.62 -17.27
CA ALA A 86 -5.93 -1.22 -18.12
C ALA A 86 -7.25 -0.48 -17.89
N ASP A 87 -7.60 0.39 -18.84
CA ASP A 87 -8.84 1.16 -18.82
C ASP A 87 -9.94 0.43 -19.61
N GLY A 88 -10.90 -0.11 -18.86
CA GLY A 88 -12.00 -0.92 -19.35
C GLY A 88 -11.63 -2.38 -19.59
N GLN A 89 -12.66 -3.21 -19.67
CA GLN A 89 -12.53 -4.66 -19.80
C GLN A 89 -11.82 -5.09 -21.08
N SER A 90 -11.94 -4.29 -22.16
CA SER A 90 -11.26 -4.55 -23.43
C SER A 90 -9.74 -4.51 -23.34
N GLN A 91 -9.18 -3.76 -22.39
CA GLN A 91 -7.73 -3.62 -22.20
C GLN A 91 -7.16 -4.62 -21.20
N LEU A 92 -8.01 -5.29 -20.41
CA LEU A 92 -7.56 -6.19 -19.34
C LEU A 92 -6.62 -7.28 -19.86
N ILE A 93 -7.03 -8.02 -20.89
CA ILE A 93 -6.25 -9.15 -21.41
C ILE A 93 -4.96 -8.68 -22.11
N PRO A 94 -4.99 -7.68 -23.03
CA PRO A 94 -3.76 -7.15 -23.63
C PRO A 94 -2.75 -6.63 -22.60
N LYS A 95 -3.20 -5.84 -21.62
CA LYS A 95 -2.33 -5.26 -20.59
C LYS A 95 -1.83 -6.28 -19.58
N LEU A 96 -2.59 -7.33 -19.31
CA LEU A 96 -2.11 -8.44 -18.50
C LEU A 96 -0.94 -9.16 -19.20
N SER A 97 -0.98 -9.31 -20.54
CA SER A 97 0.15 -9.87 -21.27
C SER A 97 1.40 -9.00 -21.12
N GLU A 98 1.26 -7.68 -21.33
CA GLU A 98 2.33 -6.68 -21.12
C GLU A 98 2.90 -6.75 -19.69
N LEU A 99 2.04 -6.87 -18.67
CA LEU A 99 2.45 -7.02 -17.28
C LEU A 99 3.33 -8.25 -17.06
N MET A 100 2.96 -9.38 -17.66
CA MET A 100 3.68 -10.62 -17.49
C MET A 100 5.04 -10.61 -18.18
N GLU A 101 5.26 -9.77 -19.20
CA GLU A 101 6.57 -9.61 -19.85
C GLU A 101 7.62 -9.00 -18.92
N HIS A 102 7.20 -8.25 -17.90
CA HIS A 102 8.09 -7.64 -16.91
C HIS A 102 8.39 -8.54 -15.70
N VAL A 103 7.77 -9.72 -15.62
CA VAL A 103 8.05 -10.68 -14.55
C VAL A 103 9.49 -11.19 -14.71
N GLY A 104 10.29 -10.99 -13.65
CA GLY A 104 11.71 -11.34 -13.67
C GLY A 104 12.63 -10.33 -14.35
N ASP A 105 12.12 -9.21 -14.90
CA ASP A 105 12.95 -8.13 -15.44
C ASP A 105 13.54 -7.27 -14.30
N GLU A 106 14.78 -7.56 -13.91
CA GLU A 106 15.46 -6.88 -12.80
C GLU A 106 15.63 -5.36 -13.04
N ALA A 107 15.79 -4.93 -14.29
CA ALA A 107 15.96 -3.53 -14.62
C ALA A 107 14.65 -2.77 -14.43
N PHE A 108 13.55 -3.31 -14.95
CA PHE A 108 12.21 -2.77 -14.75
C PHE A 108 11.84 -2.71 -13.27
N GLN A 109 12.09 -3.79 -12.52
CA GLN A 109 11.78 -3.85 -11.09
C GLN A 109 12.58 -2.82 -10.27
N SER A 110 13.86 -2.64 -10.60
CA SER A 110 14.70 -1.64 -9.93
C SER A 110 14.23 -0.22 -10.22
N GLN A 111 13.88 0.07 -11.47
CA GLN A 111 13.33 1.36 -11.88
C GLN A 111 11.98 1.62 -11.18
N LEU A 112 11.07 0.64 -11.17
CA LEU A 112 9.78 0.74 -10.51
C LEU A 112 9.93 1.05 -9.01
N LYS A 113 10.80 0.31 -8.29
CA LYS A 113 11.10 0.57 -6.87
C LYS A 113 11.61 2.00 -6.65
N GLN A 114 12.54 2.44 -7.49
CA GLN A 114 13.11 3.78 -7.39
C GLN A 114 12.05 4.86 -7.60
N LYS A 115 11.17 4.71 -8.60
CA LYS A 115 10.09 5.68 -8.84
C LYS A 115 9.09 5.71 -7.69
N CYS A 116 8.79 4.56 -7.09
CA CYS A 116 7.88 4.50 -5.95
C CYS A 116 8.41 5.16 -4.67
N SER A 117 9.71 5.48 -4.57
CA SER A 117 10.23 6.28 -3.45
C SER A 117 9.71 7.73 -3.46
N PHE A 118 9.08 8.17 -4.56
CA PHE A 118 8.34 9.43 -4.59
C PHE A 118 7.11 9.40 -3.67
N PHE A 119 6.44 8.25 -3.55
CA PHE A 119 5.23 8.10 -2.74
C PHE A 119 5.49 7.63 -1.32
N VAL A 120 6.59 6.91 -1.11
CA VAL A 120 6.90 6.28 0.18
C VAL A 120 8.30 6.68 0.63
N GLU A 121 8.33 7.37 1.76
CA GLU A 121 9.56 7.72 2.45
C GLU A 121 10.08 6.50 3.24
N PRO A 122 11.32 6.04 2.99
CA PRO A 122 11.93 5.00 3.79
C PRO A 122 12.32 5.55 5.17
N PHE A 123 12.24 4.70 6.20
CA PHE A 123 12.67 5.02 7.55
C PHE A 123 13.59 3.94 8.08
N ASP A 124 14.61 4.34 8.84
CA ASP A 124 15.62 3.42 9.38
C ASP A 124 15.09 2.52 10.50
N SER A 125 13.97 2.90 11.12
CA SER A 125 13.34 2.14 12.21
C SER A 125 11.83 1.96 11.98
N PRO A 126 11.21 0.90 12.54
CA PRO A 126 9.77 0.66 12.46
C PRO A 126 8.92 1.84 12.95
N TYR A 127 7.72 2.02 12.38
CA TYR A 127 6.81 3.11 12.77
C TYR A 127 6.51 3.12 14.27
N GLY A 128 6.31 1.94 14.88
CA GLY A 128 6.07 1.82 16.32
C GLY A 128 7.20 2.43 17.16
N ASP A 129 8.44 2.12 16.82
CA ASP A 129 9.62 2.63 17.54
C ASP A 129 9.75 4.14 17.37
N ARG A 130 9.53 4.65 16.14
CA ARG A 130 9.56 6.10 15.87
C ARG A 130 8.46 6.84 16.63
N LEU A 131 7.25 6.29 16.68
CA LEU A 131 6.14 6.88 17.40
C LEU A 131 6.41 6.91 18.90
N VAL A 132 6.93 5.82 19.47
CA VAL A 132 7.31 5.77 20.89
C VAL A 132 8.37 6.81 21.20
N ALA A 133 9.46 6.87 20.41
CA ALA A 133 10.53 7.85 20.60
C ALA A 133 10.01 9.30 20.52
N PHE A 134 9.10 9.56 19.57
CA PHE A 134 8.45 10.87 19.44
C PHE A 134 7.61 11.24 20.67
N LEU A 135 6.84 10.30 21.21
CA LEU A 135 6.02 10.53 22.41
C LEU A 135 6.90 10.74 23.66
N GLU A 136 7.98 9.97 23.80
CA GLU A 136 8.94 10.13 24.90
C GLU A 136 9.62 11.51 24.87
N MET A 137 9.97 12.00 23.67
CA MET A 137 10.49 13.35 23.47
C MET A 137 9.49 14.42 23.92
N ILE A 138 8.23 14.34 23.47
CA ILE A 138 7.17 15.30 23.86
C ILE A 138 6.97 15.31 25.38
N ILE A 139 6.91 14.14 26.01
CA ILE A 139 6.70 14.02 27.46
C ILE A 139 7.88 14.62 28.23
N THR A 140 9.11 14.38 27.78
CA THR A 140 10.32 14.92 28.40
C THR A 140 10.36 16.44 28.30
N ASP A 141 10.09 16.98 27.11
CA ASP A 141 10.04 18.43 26.88
C ASP A 141 8.96 19.09 27.74
N PHE A 142 7.76 18.50 27.81
CA PHE A 142 6.68 19.00 28.65
C PHE A 142 7.05 19.01 30.13
N ASN A 143 7.68 17.95 30.64
CA ASN A 143 8.12 17.87 32.03
C ASN A 143 9.27 18.83 32.35
N SER A 144 10.12 19.15 31.37
CA SER A 144 11.20 20.15 31.53
C SER A 144 10.70 21.59 31.60
N GLN A 145 9.49 21.85 31.10
CA GLN A 145 8.83 23.17 31.13
C GLN A 145 7.94 23.39 32.36
N LEU A 146 7.69 22.35 33.17
CA LEU A 146 6.98 22.49 34.44
C LEU A 146 7.94 23.04 35.51
N PRO A 147 7.59 24.12 36.23
CA PRO A 147 8.43 24.64 37.28
C PRO A 147 8.63 23.61 38.40
N MET A 148 9.88 23.29 38.70
CA MET A 148 10.29 22.58 39.92
C MET A 148 9.96 23.46 41.14
N ASN A 149 8.72 23.37 41.63
CA ASN A 149 8.17 23.74 42.96
C ASN A 149 6.66 23.91 42.74
N SER A 150 5.77 23.04 43.18
CA SER A 150 5.39 22.72 44.56
C SER A 150 4.40 21.54 44.45
N VAL A 151 4.51 20.46 45.20
CA VAL A 151 3.93 20.31 46.54
C VAL A 151 4.75 19.27 47.31
N ARG A 152 5.40 19.68 48.41
CA ARG A 152 5.70 18.76 49.50
C ARG A 152 4.42 18.63 50.31
N TYR A 153 3.83 17.43 50.32
CA TYR A 153 2.83 17.07 51.31
C TYR A 153 3.59 16.78 52.62
N GLU A 154 3.45 17.68 53.59
CA GLU A 154 3.67 17.36 55.02
C GLU A 154 2.45 16.62 55.56
#